data_AF-A0A916GA58-F1
#
_entry.id   AF-A0A916GA58-F1
#
_cell.length_a   1.000
_cell.length_b   1.000
_cell.length_c   1.000
_cell.angle_alpha   90.00
_cell.angle_beta   90.00
_cell.angle_gamma   90.00
#
_symmetry.space_group_name_H-M   'P 1'
#
loop_
_entity.id
_entity.type
_entity.pdbx_description
1 polymer ?
#
loop_
_entity_poly.entity_id
_entity_poly.type
_entity_poly.pdbx_seq_one_letter_code
_entity_poly.pdbx_strand_id
1 'polypeptide(L)' 'MRIGTPLSPSATRVMLLGSGELGKEVIIALQRLGCEVIAVDRYADAPGMQVAHRSHVVTMTDGAALRALIEKEK' A
#
# COMPACT_ATOMS: atom_id res chain seq x y z
N MET A 1 8.53 20.22 0.34
CA MET A 1 7.91 18.94 0.78
C MET A 1 9.05 17.98 1.11
N ARG A 2 9.08 17.31 2.27
CA ARG A 2 10.14 16.35 2.65
C ARG A 2 9.52 14.95 2.71
N ILE A 3 10.01 14.04 1.87
CA ILE A 3 9.61 12.63 1.86
C ILE A 3 10.58 11.86 2.76
N GLY A 4 10.04 10.99 3.62
CA GLY A 4 10.83 10.15 4.51
C GLY A 4 11.45 8.95 3.81
N THR A 5 12.19 8.14 4.57
CA THR A 5 12.80 6.91 4.04
C THR A 5 11.88 5.72 4.33
N PRO A 6 11.58 4.84 3.36
CA PRO A 6 10.69 3.72 3.59
C PRO A 6 11.30 2.74 4.59
N LEU A 7 10.45 2.02 5.35
CA LEU A 7 10.85 1.09 6.40
C LEU A 7 11.58 1.75 7.59
N SER A 8 11.47 3.07 7.72
CA SER A 8 12.02 3.83 8.85
C SER A 8 10.90 4.54 9.63
N PRO A 9 11.17 5.01 10.87
CA PRO A 9 10.21 5.81 11.63
C PRO A 9 9.78 7.11 10.93
N SER A 10 10.56 7.58 9.95
CA SER A 10 10.25 8.80 9.20
C SER A 10 9.43 8.57 7.93
N ALA A 11 9.10 7.31 7.60
CA ALA A 11 8.55 6.93 6.30
C ALA A 11 7.29 7.71 5.91
N THR A 12 7.25 8.16 4.66
CA THR A 12 6.01 8.61 4.03
C THR A 12 5.29 7.36 3.50
N ARG A 13 4.19 6.97 4.16
CA ARG A 13 3.43 5.76 3.85
C ARG A 13 2.25 6.05 2.92
N VAL A 14 2.02 5.17 1.95
CA VAL A 14 0.88 5.19 1.03
C VAL A 14 0.19 3.83 1.07
N MET A 15 -1.12 3.83 1.32
CA MET A 15 -1.96 2.65 1.19
C MET A 15 -2.73 2.73 -0.13
N LEU A 16 -2.57 1.72 -1.00
CA LEU A 16 -3.24 1.65 -2.29
C LEU A 16 -4.41 0.66 -2.22
N LEU A 17 -5.64 1.14 -2.43
CA LEU A 17 -6.86 0.33 -2.45
C LEU A 17 -7.18 -0.08 -3.89
N GLY A 18 -6.88 -1.33 -4.23
CA GLY A 18 -6.90 -1.85 -5.59
C GLY A 18 -5.48 -1.92 -6.16
N SER A 19 -4.98 -3.14 -6.34
CA SER A 19 -3.58 -3.45 -6.63
C SER A 19 -3.41 -4.25 -7.93
N GLY A 20 -4.22 -3.93 -8.95
CA GLY A 20 -4.11 -4.46 -10.32
C GLY A 20 -2.89 -3.92 -11.08
N GLU A 21 -2.83 -4.10 -12.41
CA GLU A 21 -1.67 -3.68 -13.21
C GLU A 21 -1.40 -2.17 -13.17
N LEU A 22 -2.45 -1.35 -13.14
CA LEU A 22 -2.30 0.10 -12.99
C LEU A 22 -1.72 0.46 -11.62
N GLY A 23 -2.18 -0.24 -10.58
CA GLY A 23 -1.66 -0.08 -9.23
C GLY A 23 -0.18 -0.41 -9.16
N LYS A 24 0.27 -1.48 -9.84
CA LYS A 24 1.68 -1.89 -9.88
C LYS A 24 2.60 -0.77 -10.35
N GLU A 25 2.27 -0.08 -11.44
CA GLU A 25 3.08 1.03 -11.96
C GLU A 25 3.09 2.24 -11.01
N VAL A 26 1.96 2.55 -10.38
CA VAL A 26 1.87 3.61 -9.36
C VAL A 26 2.76 3.27 -8.14
N ILE A 27 2.72 2.02 -7.67
CA ILE A 27 3.57 1.56 -6.56
C ILE A 27 5.05 1.69 -6.92
N ILE A 28 5.45 1.27 -8.13
CA ILE A 28 6.84 1.41 -8.60
C ILE A 28 7.26 2.88 -8.63
N ALA A 29 6.40 3.79 -9.10
CA ALA A 29 6.69 5.23 -9.09
C ALA A 29 6.85 5.78 -7.67
N LEU A 30 6.00 5.36 -6.73
CA LEU A 30 6.08 5.73 -5.31
C LEU A 30 7.35 5.20 -4.65
N GLN A 31 7.76 3.97 -4.95
CA GLN A 31 9.01 3.40 -4.44
C GLN A 31 10.23 4.13 -4.99
N ARG A 32 10.23 4.51 -6.28
CA ARG A 32 11.29 5.36 -6.86
C ARG A 32 11.39 6.72 -6.16
N LEU A 33 10.30 7.20 -5.57
CA LEU A 33 10.25 8.43 -4.78
C LEU A 33 10.63 8.24 -3.30
N GLY A 34 10.85 6.99 -2.86
CA GLY A 34 11.15 6.67 -1.46
C GLY A 34 9.90 6.53 -0.57
N CYS A 35 8.71 6.41 -1.13
CA CYS A 35 7.52 6.14 -0.34
C CYS A 35 7.45 4.67 0.09
N GLU A 36 6.99 4.43 1.30
CA GLU A 36 6.62 3.09 1.76
C GLU A 36 5.20 2.79 1.33
N VAL A 37 4.97 1.61 0.76
CA VAL A 37 3.71 1.31 0.07
C VAL A 37 3.10 0.03 0.61
N ILE A 38 1.83 0.12 0.99
CA ILE A 38 0.98 -0.97 1.44
C ILE A 38 -0.08 -1.21 0.36
N ALA A 39 -0.05 -2.37 -0.28
CA ALA A 39 -1.01 -2.76 -1.30
C ALA A 39 -2.21 -3.50 -0.68
N VAL A 40 -3.42 -3.08 -1.03
CA VAL A 40 -4.66 -3.74 -0.59
C VAL A 40 -5.45 -4.18 -1.80
N ASP A 41 -5.96 -5.41 -1.78
CA ASP A 41 -6.87 -5.93 -2.80
C ASP A 41 -7.81 -6.98 -2.17
N ARG A 42 -8.79 -7.46 -2.93
CA ARG A 42 -9.75 -8.48 -2.50
C ARG A 42 -9.23 -9.92 -2.62
N TYR A 43 -8.04 -10.11 -3.19
CA TYR A 43 -7.41 -11.41 -3.40
C TYR A 43 -5.89 -11.31 -3.20
N ALA A 44 -5.27 -12.44 -2.87
CA ALA A 44 -3.81 -12.52 -2.68
C ALA A 44 -3.05 -12.38 -4.01
N ASP A 45 -1.78 -12.00 -3.93
CA ASP A 45 -0.85 -11.96 -5.07
C ASP A 45 -1.27 -11.06 -6.25
N ALA A 46 -2.13 -10.07 -5.99
CA ALA A 46 -2.47 -9.04 -6.98
C ALA A 46 -1.18 -8.36 -7.54
N PRO A 47 -1.16 -7.90 -8.80
CA PRO A 47 0.06 -7.41 -9.46
C PRO A 47 0.87 -6.39 -8.65
N GLY A 48 0.20 -5.44 -7.98
CA GLY A 48 0.82 -4.43 -7.13
C GLY A 48 1.36 -4.97 -5.81
N MET A 49 0.80 -6.06 -5.27
CA MET A 49 1.29 -6.68 -4.03
C MET A 49 2.70 -7.25 -4.20
N GLN A 50 3.05 -7.70 -5.40
CA GLN A 50 4.36 -8.29 -5.72
C GLN A 50 5.51 -7.28 -5.64
N VAL A 51 5.19 -5.98 -5.72
CA VAL A 51 6.17 -4.90 -5.66
C VAL A 51 6.01 -4.04 -4.42
N ALA A 52 4.93 -4.17 -3.64
CA ALA A 52 4.71 -3.39 -2.42
C ALA A 52 5.62 -3.86 -1.27
N HIS A 53 5.78 -3.00 -0.24
CA HIS A 53 6.53 -3.37 0.96
C HIS A 53 5.73 -4.32 1.86
N ARG A 54 4.41 -4.14 1.89
CA ARG A 54 3.45 -5.00 2.59
C ARG A 54 2.17 -5.10 1.76
N SER A 55 1.41 -6.16 1.98
CA SER A 55 0.11 -6.36 1.34
C SER A 55 -0.93 -6.93 2.28
N HIS A 56 -2.20 -6.61 2.03
CA HIS A 56 -3.34 -7.16 2.78
C HIS A 56 -4.48 -7.52 1.84
N VAL A 57 -5.15 -8.63 2.16
CA VAL A 57 -6.36 -9.06 1.47
C VAL A 57 -7.57 -8.66 2.32
N VAL A 58 -8.38 -7.73 1.82
CA VAL A 58 -9.57 -7.21 2.49
C VAL A 58 -10.69 -6.98 1.49
N THR A 59 -11.93 -7.25 1.90
CA THR A 59 -13.11 -6.78 1.19
C THR A 59 -13.17 -5.25 1.26
N MET A 60 -12.67 -4.55 0.24
CA MET A 60 -12.50 -3.09 0.27
C MET A 60 -13.82 -2.29 0.34
N THR A 61 -14.97 -2.95 0.13
CA THR A 61 -16.30 -2.37 0.34
C THR A 61 -16.79 -2.47 1.79
N ASP A 62 -16.08 -3.20 2.65
CA ASP A 62 -16.31 -3.24 4.10
C ASP A 62 -15.51 -2.10 4.77
N GLY A 63 -16.23 -1.03 5.12
CA GLY A 63 -15.63 0.14 5.76
C GLY A 63 -15.06 -0.12 7.16
N ALA A 64 -15.60 -1.09 7.91
CA ALA A 64 -15.10 -1.43 9.24
C ALA A 64 -13.78 -2.19 9.14
N ALA A 65 -13.70 -3.17 8.22
CA ALA A 65 -12.47 -3.89 7.93
C ALA A 65 -11.38 -2.94 7.40
N LEU A 66 -11.74 -2.04 6.49
CA LEU A 66 -10.81 -1.06 5.94
C LEU A 66 -10.28 -0.10 7.03
N ARG A 67 -11.15 0.39 7.92
CA ARG A 67 -10.74 1.25 9.04
C ARG A 67 -9.79 0.52 9.99
N ALA A 68 -10.09 -0.72 10.34
CA ALA A 68 -9.21 -1.52 11.19
C ALA A 68 -7.83 -1.71 10.56
N LEU A 69 -7.76 -1.92 9.24
CA LEU A 69 -6.50 -2.01 8.51
C LEU A 69 -5.71 -0.69 8.50
N ILE A 70 -6.38 0.45 8.26
CA ILE A 70 -5.73 1.77 8.27
C ILE A 70 -5.11 2.07 9.65
N GLU A 71 -5.81 1.77 10.74
CA GLU A 71 -5.28 1.97 12.09
C GLU A 71 -4.09 1.04 12.40
N LYS A 72 -4.08 -0.18 11.83
CA LYS A 72 -2.96 -1.12 11.98
C LYS A 72 -1.66 -0.66 11.28
N GLU A 73 -1.77 0.08 10.17
CA GLU A 73 -0.63 0.51 9.34
C GLU A 73 -0.16 1.96 9.60
N LYS A 74 -0.76 2.65 10.58
CA LYS A 74 -0.30 3.95 11.08
C LYS A 74 1.12 3.90 11.63
#